data_AF-A0A0Q5N2F9-F1
#
_entry.id   AF-A0A0Q5N2F9-F1
#
_cell.length_a   1.000
_cell.length_b   1.000
_cell.length_c   1.000
_cell.angle_alpha   90.00
_cell.angle_beta   90.00
_cell.angle_gamma   90.00
#
_symmetry.space_group_name_H-M   'P 1'
#
loop_
_entity.id
_entity.type
_entity.pdbx_description
1 polymer ?
#
loop_
_entity_poly.entity_id
_entity_poly.type
_entity_poly.pdbx_seq_one_letter_code
_entity_poly.pdbx_strand_id
1 'polypeptide(L)' 'MTTTIAALLGGPEMIILALALLLLFGGKKIPELMKGLGKGIKEFKDGQTDADPLPAKEPVKP' A
#
# COMPACT_ATOMS: atom_id res chain seq x y z
N MET A 1 -30.61 11.83 17.15
CA MET A 1 -29.95 13.07 16.68
C MET A 1 -28.43 13.05 16.92
N THR A 2 -27.93 12.44 17.99
CA THR A 2 -26.48 12.28 18.24
C THR A 2 -25.83 11.18 17.39
N THR A 3 -26.56 10.10 17.08
CA THR A 3 -26.09 9.02 16.18
C THR A 3 -25.77 9.53 14.78
N THR A 4 -26.47 10.55 14.31
CA THR A 4 -26.27 11.15 12.99
C THR A 4 -24.94 11.91 12.91
N ILE A 5 -24.46 12.52 13.99
CA ILE A 5 -23.22 13.31 13.99
C ILE A 5 -21.97 12.41 14.08
N ALA A 6 -22.02 11.34 14.87
CA ALA A 6 -20.95 10.34 14.89
C ALA A 6 -20.87 9.53 13.58
N ALA A 7 -22.03 9.33 12.94
CA ALA A 7 -22.13 8.75 11.60
C ALA A 7 -21.66 9.70 10.48
N LEU A 8 -21.50 11.00 10.74
CA LEU A 8 -21.02 11.98 9.76
C LEU A 8 -19.50 12.26 9.87
N LEU A 9 -18.85 11.79 10.94
CA LEU A 9 -17.48 12.18 11.29
C LEU A 9 -16.42 11.10 11.05
N GLY A 10 -16.71 10.07 10.24
CA GLY A 10 -15.62 9.30 9.62
C GLY A 10 -15.83 7.82 9.32
N GLY A 11 -16.90 7.19 9.80
CA GLY A 11 -17.14 5.76 9.53
C GLY A 11 -17.96 5.54 8.25
N PRO A 12 -19.24 5.96 8.23
CA PRO A 12 -20.16 5.72 7.12
C PRO A 12 -19.76 6.38 5.80
N GLU A 13 -19.27 7.63 5.79
CA GLU A 13 -18.83 8.29 4.55
C GLU A 13 -17.72 7.51 3.85
N MET A 14 -16.73 7.03 4.61
CA MET A 14 -15.59 6.29 4.06
C MET A 14 -16.03 4.96 3.45
N ILE A 15 -17.00 4.28 4.06
CA ILE A 15 -17.58 3.04 3.52
C ILE A 15 -18.36 3.34 2.23
N ILE A 16 -19.19 4.39 2.22
CA ILE A 16 -19.95 4.81 1.03
C ILE A 16 -19.00 5.20 -0.11
N LEU A 17 -17.93 5.95 0.19
CA LEU A 17 -16.92 6.36 -0.79
C LEU A 17 -16.14 5.15 -1.33
N ALA A 18 -15.76 4.21 -0.45
CA ALA A 18 -15.12 2.96 -0.86
C ALA A 18 -16.03 2.13 -1.76
N LEU A 19 -17.33 2.03 -1.43
CA LEU A 19 -18.34 1.36 -2.26
C LEU A 19 -18.54 2.06 -3.60
N ALA A 20 -18.57 3.40 -3.64
CA ALA A 20 -18.68 4.16 -4.88
C ALA A 20 -17.47 3.93 -5.80
N LEU A 21 -16.25 3.94 -5.25
CA LEU A 21 -15.03 3.58 -5.99
C LEU A 21 -15.06 2.12 -6.43
N LEU A 22 -15.55 1.21 -5.59
CA LEU A 22 -15.68 -0.20 -5.91
C LEU A 22 -16.68 -0.47 -7.03
N LEU A 23 -17.76 0.32 -7.13
CA LEU A 23 -18.73 0.23 -8.22
C LEU A 23 -18.18 0.82 -9.52
N LEU A 24 -17.45 1.94 -9.43
CA LEU A 24 -16.87 2.61 -10.60
C LEU A 24 -15.71 1.81 -11.23
N PHE A 25 -14.80 1.31 -10.39
CA PHE A 25 -13.63 0.55 -10.84
C PHE A 25 -13.91 -0.97 -10.88
N GLY A 26 -14.90 -1.46 -10.14
CA GLY A 26 -15.16 -2.89 -9.98
C GLY A 26 -14.25 -3.54 -8.92
N GLY A 27 -14.79 -4.54 -8.20
CA GLY A 27 -14.07 -5.23 -7.12
C GLY A 27 -12.80 -5.98 -7.51
N LYS A 28 -12.56 -6.20 -8.81
CA LYS A 28 -11.37 -6.89 -9.33
C LYS A 28 -10.24 -5.94 -9.72
N LYS A 29 -10.53 -4.68 -10.08
CA LYS A 29 -9.50 -3.72 -10.54
C LYS A 29 -8.62 -3.20 -9.41
N ILE A 30 -9.19 -2.92 -8.24
CA ILE A 30 -8.42 -2.44 -7.07
C ILE A 30 -7.34 -3.48 -6.66
N PRO A 31 -7.66 -4.77 -6.46
CA PRO A 31 -6.65 -5.80 -6.16
C PRO A 31 -5.63 -6.03 -7.28
N GLU A 32 -6.06 -5.94 -8.54
CA GLU A 32 -5.18 -6.10 -9.71
C GLU A 32 -4.13 -4.97 -9.78
N LEU A 33 -4.56 -3.73 -9.56
CA LEU A 33 -3.68 -2.56 -9.48
C LEU A 33 -2.74 -2.64 -8.27
N MET A 34 -3.24 -3.03 -7.10
CA MET A 34 -2.40 -3.21 -5.90
C MET A 34 -1.35 -4.30 -6.09
N LYS A 35 -1.69 -5.40 -6.77
CA LYS A 35 -0.72 -6.47 -7.10
C LYS A 35 0.36 -5.98 -8.07
N GLY A 36 -0.02 -5.22 -9.09
CA GLY A 36 0.93 -4.62 -10.04
C GLY A 36 1.86 -3.61 -9.35
N LEU A 37 1.29 -2.68 -8.58
CA LEU A 37 2.04 -1.68 -7.82
C LEU A 37 2.97 -2.32 -6.80
N GLY A 38 2.50 -3.34 -6.07
CA GLY A 38 3.31 -4.05 -5.07
C GLY A 38 4.52 -4.76 -5.67
N LYS A 39 4.37 -5.35 -6.86
CA LYS A 39 5.50 -5.92 -7.61
C LYS A 39 6.51 -4.84 -8.03
N GLY A 40 6.03 -3.73 -8.58
CA GLY A 40 6.89 -2.62 -8.98
C GLY A 40 7.65 -1.99 -7.81
N ILE A 41 7.00 -1.80 -6.66
CA ILE A 41 7.66 -1.31 -5.43
C ILE A 41 8.70 -2.31 -4.94
N LYS A 42 8.40 -3.62 -4.99
CA LYS A 42 9.35 -4.67 -4.60
C LYS A 42 10.58 -4.69 -5.50
N GLU A 43 10.40 -4.68 -6.81
CA GLU A 43 11.50 -4.64 -7.78
C GLU A 43 12.34 -3.36 -7.64
N PHE A 44 11.69 -2.22 -7.38
CA PHE A 44 12.37 -0.94 -7.13
C PHE A 44 13.20 -0.96 -5.83
N LYS A 45 12.70 -1.62 -4.78
CA LYS A 45 13.42 -1.77 -3.51
C LYS A 45 14.56 -2.77 -3.60
N ASP A 46 14.34 -3.89 -4.30
CA ASP A 46 15.35 -4.92 -4.53
C ASP A 46 16.51 -4.31 -5.34
N GLY A 47 16.23 -3.61 -6.44
CA GLY A 47 17.24 -2.93 -7.25
C GLY A 47 17.96 -1.75 -6.57
N GLN A 48 17.34 -1.09 -5.59
CA GLN A 48 18.02 -0.13 -4.71
C GLN A 48 18.95 -0.81 -3.69
N THR A 49 18.61 -2.01 -3.24
CA THR A 49 19.40 -2.76 -2.24
C THR A 49 20.60 -3.43 -2.90
N ASP A 50 20.47 -3.94 -4.12
CA ASP A 50 21.57 -4.53 -4.90
C ASP A 50 22.64 -3.49 -5.32
N ALA A 51 22.29 -2.20 -5.29
CA ALA A 51 23.23 -1.09 -5.51
C ALA A 51 24.15 -0.82 -4.31
N ASP A 52 23.94 -1.50 -3.18
CA ASP A 52 24.80 -1.46 -2.01
C ASP A 52 25.38 -2.88 -1.75
N PRO A 53 26.31 -3.36 -2.61
CA PRO A 53 27.23 -4.39 -2.16
C PRO A 53 28.16 -3.71 -1.17
N LEU A 54 27.69 -3.55 0.08
CA LEU A 54 28.59 -3.28 1.19
C LEU A 54 29.64 -4.39 1.12
N PRO A 55 30.90 -4.06 0.80
CA PRO A 55 31.95 -5.05 0.74
C PRO A 55 31.96 -5.73 2.11
N ALA A 56 32.07 -7.05 2.07
CA ALA A 56 32.18 -7.89 3.24
C ALA A 56 32.95 -7.14 4.33
N LYS A 57 32.32 -6.95 5.50
CA LYS A 57 33.05 -6.64 6.73
C LYS A 57 34.08 -7.77 6.89
N GLU A 58 35.27 -7.56 6.37
CA GLU A 58 36.41 -8.40 6.66
C GLU A 58 36.60 -8.33 8.18
N PRO A 59 36.63 -9.49 8.87
CA PRO A 59 36.92 -9.48 10.28
C PRO A 59 38.36 -8.99 10.42
N VAL A 60 38.53 -7.78 10.94
CA VAL A 60 39.82 -7.26 11.39
C VAL A 60 40.33 -8.23 12.45
N LYS A 61 41.22 -9.12 12.02
CA LYS A 61 41.86 -10.13 12.87
C LYS A 61 42.93 -9.42 13.70
N PRO A 62 42.98 -9.64 15.02
CA PRO A 62 44.01 -9.07 15.89
C PRO A 62 45.39 -9.67 15.61
#